data_AF-A0A832TZ09-F1
#
_entry.id   AF-A0A832TZ09-F1
#
_cell.length_a   1.000
_cell.length_b   1.000
_cell.length_c   1.000
_cell.angle_alpha   90.00
_cell.angle_beta   90.00
_cell.angle_gamma   90.00
#
_symmetry.space_group_name_H-M   'P 1'
#
loop_
_entity.id
_entity.type
_entity.pdbx_description
1 polymer ?
#
loop_
_entity_poly.entity_id
_entity_poly.type
_entity_poly.pdbx_seq_one_letter_code
_entity_poly.pdbx_strand_id
1 'polypeptide(L)' 'MSEVYLKKESRIEALAMVMVLCLLLYSVAECKLRTRLEEAKEAIRTQVKKKTQVPTMKWVFFLFRRITERSKLMEKR' A
#
# COMPACT_ATOMS: atom_id res chain seq x y z
N MET A 1 1.09 -13.23 -16.58
CA MET A 1 0.34 -12.25 -17.39
C MET A 1 -0.91 -12.95 -17.86
N SER A 2 -2.02 -12.79 -17.13
CA SER A 2 -3.30 -13.37 -17.52
C SER A 2 -3.96 -12.41 -18.49
N GLU A 3 -3.91 -12.74 -19.77
CA GLU A 3 -4.57 -11.99 -20.83
C GLU A 3 -6.08 -12.14 -20.64
N VAL A 4 -6.70 -11.13 -20.02
CA VAL A 4 -8.15 -11.14 -19.76
C VAL A 4 -8.84 -10.85 -21.08
N TYR A 5 -9.15 -11.91 -21.84
CA TYR A 5 -9.91 -11.85 -23.08
C TYR A 5 -11.32 -11.31 -22.82
N LEU A 6 -11.50 -10.01 -23.00
CA LEU A 6 -12.76 -9.29 -22.81
C LEU A 6 -13.55 -9.27 -24.12
N LYS A 7 -14.22 -10.39 -24.43
CA LYS A 7 -15.09 -10.53 -25.61
C LYS A 7 -16.38 -9.69 -25.56
N LYS A 8 -16.70 -9.04 -24.43
CA LYS A 8 -17.92 -8.24 -24.20
C LYS A 8 -17.58 -6.94 -23.47
N GLU A 9 -18.02 -5.80 -24.02
CA GLU A 9 -17.75 -4.44 -23.51
C GLU A 9 -18.17 -4.25 -22.05
N SER A 10 -19.31 -4.79 -21.62
CA SER A 10 -19.80 -4.66 -20.23
C SER A 10 -18.84 -5.19 -19.16
N ARG A 11 -17.97 -6.15 -19.50
CA ARG A 11 -16.95 -6.67 -18.55
C ARG A 11 -15.75 -5.73 -18.43
N ILE A 12 -15.42 -5.00 -19.50
CA ILE A 12 -14.33 -4.02 -19.52
C ILE A 12 -14.72 -2.85 -18.62
N GLU A 13 -15.95 -2.38 -18.76
CA GLU A 13 -16.50 -1.28 -17.95
C GLU A 13 -16.53 -1.65 -16.47
N ALA A 14 -17.01 -2.84 -16.13
CA ALA A 14 -17.01 -3.32 -14.75
C ALA A 14 -15.58 -3.43 -14.17
N LEU A 15 -14.62 -3.94 -14.94
CA LEU A 15 -13.21 -4.00 -14.53
C LEU A 15 -12.60 -2.61 -14.37
N ALA A 16 -12.87 -1.70 -15.29
CA ALA A 16 -12.41 -0.32 -15.22
C ALA A 16 -12.96 0.39 -13.98
N MET A 17 -14.24 0.18 -13.66
CA MET A 17 -14.87 0.73 -12.45
C MET A 17 -14.18 0.22 -11.19
N VAL A 18 -13.90 -1.08 -11.10
CA VAL A 18 -13.16 -1.67 -9.97
C VAL A 18 -11.72 -1.14 -9.91
N MET A 19 -11.02 -0.99 -11.03
CA MET A 19 -9.68 -0.42 -11.05
C MET A 19 -9.66 1.03 -10.54
N VAL A 20 -10.58 1.87 -10.99
CA VAL A 20 -10.70 3.26 -10.53
C VAL A 20 -11.06 3.32 -9.05
N LEU A 21 -11.97 2.46 -8.57
CA LEU A 21 -12.29 2.35 -7.15
C LEU A 21 -11.06 1.97 -6.33
N CYS A 22 -10.27 0.99 -6.77
CA CYS A 22 -9.02 0.60 -6.11
C CYS A 22 -8.00 1.75 -6.08
N LEU A 23 -7.85 2.52 -7.15
CA LEU A 23 -6.98 3.69 -7.20
C LEU A 23 -7.45 4.81 -6.25
N LEU A 24 -8.75 5.04 -6.17
CA LEU A 24 -9.34 6.01 -5.25
C LEU A 24 -9.06 5.61 -3.80
N LEU A 25 -9.34 4.34 -3.46
CA LEU A 25 -9.10 3.78 -2.13
C LEU A 25 -7.62 3.87 -1.75
N TYR A 26 -6.74 3.60 -2.71
CA TYR A 26 -5.30 3.75 -2.56
C TYR A 26 -4.91 5.20 -2.23
N SER A 27 -5.43 6.18 -2.97
CA SER A 27 -5.13 7.60 -2.73
C SER A 27 -5.63 8.09 -1.37
N VAL A 28 -6.84 7.67 -0.97
CA VAL A 28 -7.42 7.98 0.36
C VAL A 28 -6.57 7.38 1.47
N ALA A 29 -6.15 6.12 1.34
CA ALA A 29 -5.30 5.46 2.33
C ALA A 29 -3.92 6.13 2.45
N GLU A 30 -3.30 6.53 1.34
CA GLU A 30 -2.03 7.30 1.37
C GLU A 30 -2.20 8.66 2.05
N CYS A 31 -3.30 9.37 1.78
CA CYS A 31 -3.61 10.64 2.41
C CYS A 31 -3.82 10.48 3.92
N LYS A 32 -4.64 9.51 4.32
CA LYS A 32 -4.90 9.21 5.74
C LYS A 32 -3.61 8.83 6.46
N LEU A 33 -2.76 8.02 5.84
CA LEU A 33 -1.47 7.64 6.40
C LEU A 33 -0.56 8.86 6.60
N ARG A 34 -0.50 9.77 5.63
CA ARG A 34 0.27 11.01 5.72
C ARG A 34 -0.19 11.88 6.88
N THR A 35 -1.50 12.09 7.03
CA THR A 35 -2.06 12.88 8.14
C THR A 35 -1.76 12.24 9.49
N ARG A 36 -1.94 10.92 9.63
CA ARG A 36 -1.63 10.21 10.88
C ARG A 36 -0.14 10.28 11.23
N LEU A 37 0.73 10.25 10.21
CA LEU A 37 2.17 10.33 10.40
C LEU A 37 2.61 11.73 10.87
N GLU A 38 2.00 12.77 10.31
CA GLU A 38 2.23 14.16 10.71
C GLU A 38 1.72 14.44 12.12
N GLU A 39 0.53 13.93 12.48
CA GLU A 39 0.00 13.98 13.86
C GLU A 39 0.89 13.25 14.87
N ALA A 40 1.42 12.08 14.51
CA ALA A 40 2.32 11.32 15.36
C ALA A 40 3.70 12.00 15.52
N LYS A 41 4.03 13.03 14.73
CA LYS A 41 5.38 13.65 14.61
C LYS A 41 6.49 12.63 14.36
N GLU A 42 6.13 11.40 14.01
CA GLU A 42 7.06 10.36 13.66
C GLU A 42 7.28 10.41 12.16
N ALA A 43 8.50 10.13 11.73
CA ALA A 43 8.78 9.98 10.32
C ALA A 43 9.15 8.52 10.11
N ILE A 44 8.40 7.85 9.22
CA ILE A 44 8.77 6.51 8.80
C ILE A 44 10.15 6.62 8.15
N ARG A 45 11.12 5.89 8.71
CA ARG A 45 12.46 5.81 8.11
C ARG A 45 12.32 5.10 6.78
N THR A 46 12.60 5.81 5.69
CA THR A 46 12.68 5.22 4.35
C THR A 46 13.85 4.21 4.29
N GLN A 47 13.92 3.42 3.23
CA GLN A 47 14.98 2.43 2.99
C GLN A 47 16.38 3.03 3.11
N VAL A 48 16.50 4.33 2.81
CA VAL A 48 17.73 5.12 2.81
C VAL A 48 17.90 5.92 4.12
N LYS A 49 17.26 5.52 5.23
CA LYS A 49 17.31 6.17 6.55
C LYS A 49 16.87 7.65 6.62
N LYS A 50 16.45 8.27 5.51
CA LYS A 50 15.84 9.61 5.53
C LYS A 50 14.44 9.56 6.14
N LYS A 51 14.14 10.58 6.95
CA LYS A 51 12.82 10.82 7.52
C LYS A 51 11.93 11.40 6.40
N THR A 52 10.86 10.71 6.04
CA THR A 52 9.97 11.15 4.96
C THR A 52 8.52 11.15 5.46
N GLN A 53 7.87 12.32 5.38
CA GLN A 53 6.46 12.53 5.73
C GLN A 53 5.50 12.01 4.64
N VAL A 54 6.03 11.66 3.47
CA VAL A 54 5.30 11.10 2.32
C VAL A 54 5.76 9.67 2.02
N PRO A 55 5.48 8.68 2.91
CA PRO A 55 5.83 7.31 2.63
C PRO A 55 5.00 6.79 1.46
N THR A 56 5.64 6.21 0.45
CA THR A 56 4.94 5.47 -0.60
C THR A 56 4.34 4.20 0.00
N MET A 57 3.12 3.81 -0.39
CA MET A 57 2.46 2.59 0.13
C MET A 57 3.33 1.34 -0.03
N LYS A 58 4.15 1.26 -1.09
CA LYS A 58 5.13 0.18 -1.32
C LYS A 58 6.09 0.00 -0.13
N TRP A 59 6.51 1.09 0.50
CA TRP A 59 7.39 1.06 1.66
C TRP A 59 6.65 0.61 2.93
N VAL A 60 5.40 1.03 3.07
CA VAL A 60 4.51 0.62 4.17
C VAL A 60 4.31 -0.90 4.14
N PHE A 61 4.01 -1.46 2.97
CA PHE A 61 3.92 -2.91 2.79
C PHE A 61 5.21 -3.65 3.15
N PHE A 62 6.38 -3.07 2.81
CA PHE A 62 7.66 -3.66 3.16
C PHE A 62 7.90 -3.66 4.69
N LEU A 63 7.50 -2.60 5.39
CA LEU A 63 7.55 -2.53 6.85
C LEU A 63 6.64 -3.56 7.50
N PHE A 64 5.39 -3.68 7.04
CA PHE A 64 4.47 -4.72 7.52
C PHE A 64 5.06 -6.11 7.31
N ARG A 65 5.62 -6.41 6.13
CA ARG A 65 6.25 -7.70 5.85
C ARG A 65 7.42 -7.99 6.77
N ARG A 66 8.26 -6.98 7.06
CA ARG A 66 9.40 -7.10 7.98
C ARG A 66 8.95 -7.36 9.43
N ILE A 67 7.87 -6.73 9.87
CA ILE A 67 7.31 -6.96 11.22
C ILE A 67 6.81 -8.39 11.33
N THR A 68 6.06 -8.88 10.32
CA THR A 68 5.57 -10.27 10.28
C THR A 68 6.69 -11.30 10.23
N GLU A 69 7.80 -10.99 9.56
CA GLU A 69 8.97 -11.87 9.52
C GLU A 69 9.71 -11.89 10.87
N ARG A 70 9.83 -10.73 11.53
CA ARG A 70 10.42 -10.62 12.87
C ARG A 70 9.58 -11.31 13.94
N SER A 71 8.25 -11.25 13.87
CA SER A 71 7.40 -11.96 14.82
C SER A 71 7.54 -13.48 14.69
N LYS A 72 7.60 -14.00 13.45
CA LYS A 72 7.87 -15.42 13.20
C LYS A 72 9.22 -15.91 13.73
N LEU A 73 10.23 -15.03 13.80
CA LEU A 73 11.53 -15.34 14.39
C LEU A 73 11.51 -15.33 15.94
N MET A 74 10.63 -14.53 16.54
CA MET A 74 10.47 -14.46 18.00
C MET A 74 9.68 -15.65 18.56
N GLU A 75 8.78 -16.24 17.77
CA GLU A 75 8.01 -17.44 18.13
C GLU A 75 8.79 -18.75 17.96
N LYS A 76 9.96 -18.70 17.30
CA LYS A 76 10.82 -19.87 17.08
C LYS A 76 11.98 -20.00 18.09
N ARG A 77 11.91 -19.27 19.21
CA ARG A 77 12.86 -19.33 20.33
C ARG A 77 12.13 -19.77 21.58
#